data_AF-A0A936DZR0-F1
#
_entry.id   AF-A0A936DZR0-F1
#
_cell.length_a   1.000
_cell.length_b   1.000
_cell.length_c   1.000
_cell.angle_alpha   90.00
_cell.angle_beta   90.00
_cell.angle_gamma   90.00
#
_symmetry.space_group_name_H-M   'P 1'
#
loop_
_entity.id
_entity.type
_entity.pdbx_description
1 polymer ?
#
loop_
_entity_poly.entity_id
_entity_poly.type
_entity_poly.pdbx_seq_one_letter_code
_entity_poly.pdbx_strand_id
1 'polypeptide(L)'
;MLPDNPLSTIGRGLTLGYFRNGSLRALVRALELNQDNNILSTPSVVTLDNQEAEILVGSNVPFITGQSTGAGSPTSDPFTTIERQDIGITLKVTPQINQGDAITLDILQTVETLSDSQIAEDVVTDKRSVHTTVLLKDNDILVLGGLMQDQRTESVQKVPLLGDIPLLGALFRSTSEVVEKKNLMVFVRTRILTDFDDAEQETRDRYNRVRDTQQQVRDPDHDRKQLKSSPLLPPLEEPAGFARSTRAATLSVPAGSVVRLR
;
A
#
# COMPACT_ATOMS: atom_id res chain seq x y z
N MET A 1 -22.27 23.26 -15.96
CA MET A 1 -21.12 24.16 -15.80
C MET A 1 -21.45 25.15 -14.71
N LEU A 2 -20.96 24.93 -13.49
CA LEU A 2 -21.09 25.92 -12.41
C LEU A 2 -19.97 26.96 -12.58
N PRO A 3 -20.22 28.23 -12.29
CA PRO A 3 -19.23 29.29 -12.42
C PRO A 3 -18.11 29.12 -11.38
N ASP A 4 -16.87 29.27 -11.84
CA ASP A 4 -15.69 29.35 -10.99
C ASP A 4 -15.84 30.48 -9.98
N ASN A 5 -15.81 30.12 -8.71
CA ASN A 5 -15.82 31.08 -7.60
C ASN A 5 -14.42 31.69 -7.48
N PRO A 6 -14.21 32.99 -7.79
CA PRO A 6 -12.87 33.61 -7.84
C PRO A 6 -12.25 33.84 -6.44
N LEU A 7 -12.83 33.26 -5.38
CA LEU A 7 -12.44 33.45 -3.99
C LEU A 7 -11.80 32.20 -3.34
N SER A 8 -11.53 31.11 -4.09
CA SER A 8 -10.85 29.92 -3.54
C SER A 8 -9.32 30.05 -3.48
N THR A 9 -8.72 31.15 -3.95
CA THR A 9 -7.26 31.37 -3.95
C THR A 9 -6.79 32.36 -2.90
N ILE A 10 -7.52 32.54 -1.78
CA ILE A 10 -6.88 33.04 -0.55
C ILE A 10 -6.02 31.88 -0.05
N GLY A 11 -4.82 31.80 -0.63
CA GLY A 11 -3.93 30.67 -0.57
C GLY A 11 -3.58 30.29 0.86
N ARG A 12 -3.46 28.98 1.08
CA ARG A 12 -2.75 28.41 2.22
C ARG A 12 -1.50 29.28 2.49
N GLY A 13 -1.38 29.86 3.68
CA GLY A 13 -0.30 30.77 4.07
C GLY A 13 -0.75 32.18 4.52
N LEU A 14 0.22 32.97 5.00
CA LEU A 14 0.04 34.37 5.37
C LEU A 14 0.23 35.24 4.12
N THR A 15 -0.76 36.08 3.80
CA THR A 15 -0.66 37.09 2.73
C THR A 15 -1.02 38.47 3.29
N LEU A 16 -0.08 39.41 3.26
CA LEU A 16 -0.25 40.78 3.74
C LEU A 16 -0.06 41.76 2.58
N GLY A 17 -1.07 42.56 2.27
CA GLY A 17 -1.04 43.58 1.22
C GLY A 17 -1.10 44.99 1.81
N TYR A 18 -0.26 45.89 1.31
CA TYR A 18 -0.30 47.32 1.63
C TYR A 18 -0.84 48.12 0.45
N PHE A 19 -1.93 48.87 0.67
CA PHE A 19 -2.62 49.65 -0.34
C PHE A 19 -2.52 51.15 -0.04
N ARG A 20 -2.27 51.97 -1.07
CA ARG A 20 -2.30 53.43 -0.99
C ARG A 20 -3.02 54.01 -2.19
N ASN A 21 -3.97 54.93 -1.97
CA ASN A 21 -4.79 55.57 -3.02
C ASN A 21 -5.47 54.57 -3.97
N GLY A 22 -6.00 53.45 -3.43
CA GLY A 22 -6.64 52.41 -4.23
C GLY A 22 -5.69 51.50 -5.03
N SER A 23 -4.37 51.67 -4.90
CA SER A 23 -3.36 50.85 -5.59
C SER A 23 -2.57 49.96 -4.62
N LEU A 24 -2.35 48.68 -4.97
CA LEU A 24 -1.47 47.76 -4.23
C LEU A 24 -0.01 48.21 -4.39
N ARG A 25 0.70 48.41 -3.27
CA ARG A 25 2.07 48.92 -3.24
C ARG A 25 3.08 47.90 -2.76
N ALA A 26 2.69 47.02 -1.86
CA ALA A 26 3.53 45.93 -1.39
C ALA A 26 2.67 44.70 -1.08
N LEU A 27 3.24 43.53 -1.31
CA LEU A 27 2.63 42.24 -0.99
C LEU A 27 3.68 41.35 -0.36
N VAL A 28 3.41 40.88 0.84
CA VAL A 28 4.22 39.86 1.53
C VAL A 28 3.43 38.58 1.54
N ARG A 29 4.05 37.49 1.08
CA ARG A 29 3.47 36.15 1.15
C ARG A 29 4.46 35.21 1.83
N ALA A 30 3.97 34.48 2.83
CA ALA A 30 4.73 33.44 3.51
C ALA A 30 3.87 32.18 3.60
N LEU A 31 4.43 31.05 3.20
CA LEU A 31 3.78 29.74 3.25
C LEU A 31 4.83 28.70 3.57
N GLU A 32 4.60 27.92 4.61
CA GLU A 32 5.30 26.68 4.89
C GLU A 32 4.30 25.53 4.72
N LEU A 33 4.63 24.58 3.85
CA LEU A 33 3.81 23.39 3.62
C LEU A 33 4.60 22.18 4.10
N ASN A 34 4.04 21.47 5.08
CA ASN A 34 4.55 20.19 5.56
C ASN A 34 3.56 19.09 5.18
N GLN A 35 4.02 18.06 4.47
CA GLN A 35 3.22 16.93 4.05
C GLN A 35 3.95 15.64 4.38
N ASP A 36 3.28 14.76 5.14
CA ASP A 36 3.80 13.46 5.52
C ASP A 36 2.92 12.36 4.94
N ASN A 37 3.54 11.41 4.23
CA ASN A 37 2.86 10.26 3.65
C ASN A 37 3.58 8.98 4.10
N ASN A 38 2.83 7.99 4.60
CA ASN A 38 3.36 6.67 4.96
C ASN A 38 2.52 5.59 4.28
N ILE A 39 3.18 4.71 3.52
CA ILE A 39 2.53 3.61 2.80
C ILE A 39 3.17 2.31 3.28
N LEU A 40 2.35 1.44 3.88
CA LEU A 40 2.73 0.09 4.27
C LEU A 40 1.82 -0.91 3.55
N SER A 41 2.44 -1.75 2.72
CA SER A 41 1.73 -2.81 1.99
C SER A 41 2.43 -4.14 2.21
N THR A 42 1.70 -5.15 2.64
CA THR A 42 2.22 -6.50 2.93
C THR A 42 1.52 -7.55 2.06
N PRO A 43 1.84 -7.64 0.75
CA PRO A 43 1.33 -8.73 -0.08
C PRO A 43 1.89 -10.06 0.40
N SER A 44 1.08 -11.11 0.34
CA SER A 44 1.51 -12.46 0.70
C SER A 44 0.85 -13.48 -0.22
N VAL A 45 1.57 -14.52 -0.61
CA VAL A 45 1.09 -15.60 -1.46
C VAL A 45 1.62 -16.93 -0.92
N VAL A 46 0.83 -17.99 -1.07
CA VAL A 46 1.21 -19.37 -0.72
C VAL A 46 1.33 -20.14 -2.03
N THR A 47 2.41 -20.91 -2.20
CA THR A 47 2.66 -21.70 -3.40
C THR A 47 3.42 -22.98 -3.05
N LEU A 48 3.45 -23.92 -3.99
CA LEU A 48 4.24 -25.13 -3.89
C LEU A 48 5.72 -24.84 -4.17
N ASP A 49 6.58 -25.74 -3.70
CA ASP A 49 8.00 -25.70 -4.02
C ASP A 49 8.24 -25.81 -5.54
N ASN A 50 9.14 -24.99 -6.06
CA ASN A 50 9.46 -24.81 -7.48
C ASN A 50 8.27 -24.37 -8.37
N GLN A 51 7.18 -23.87 -7.79
CA GLN A 51 6.01 -23.40 -8.53
C GLN A 51 5.89 -21.88 -8.43
N GLU A 52 5.93 -21.21 -9.59
CA GLU A 52 5.66 -19.77 -9.68
C GLU A 52 4.25 -19.46 -9.20
N ALA A 53 4.13 -18.43 -8.38
CA ALA A 53 2.87 -17.82 -8.00
C ALA A 53 2.90 -16.30 -8.15
N GLU A 54 1.74 -15.76 -8.52
CA GLU A 54 1.54 -14.34 -8.75
C GLU A 54 0.31 -13.84 -8.00
N ILE A 55 0.44 -12.69 -7.36
CA ILE A 55 -0.68 -11.93 -6.82
C ILE A 55 -0.60 -10.50 -7.37
N LEU A 56 -1.73 -10.03 -7.94
CA LEU A 56 -1.92 -8.67 -8.39
C LEU A 56 -3.07 -8.05 -7.61
N VAL A 57 -2.81 -6.93 -6.95
CA VAL A 57 -3.81 -6.13 -6.23
C VAL A 57 -3.76 -4.72 -6.80
N GLY A 58 -4.78 -4.35 -7.57
CA GLY A 58 -4.74 -3.12 -8.32
C GLY A 58 -6.05 -2.75 -8.98
N SER A 59 -5.97 -1.79 -9.89
CA SER A 59 -7.06 -1.29 -10.72
C SER A 59 -6.66 -1.36 -12.19
N ASN A 60 -7.62 -1.66 -13.06
CA ASN A 60 -7.42 -1.69 -14.50
C ASN A 60 -7.77 -0.32 -15.11
N VAL A 61 -6.75 0.43 -15.52
CA VAL A 61 -6.86 1.83 -15.95
C VAL A 61 -6.73 1.93 -17.47
N PRO A 62 -7.58 2.73 -18.15
CA PRO A 62 -7.46 3.00 -19.58
C PRO A 62 -6.39 4.05 -19.90
N PHE A 63 -5.58 3.79 -20.93
CA PHE A 63 -4.59 4.68 -21.53
C PHE A 63 -4.94 4.94 -22.99
N ILE A 64 -4.75 6.17 -23.47
CA ILE A 64 -5.10 6.54 -24.85
C ILE A 64 -3.85 6.38 -25.71
N THR A 65 -3.76 5.29 -26.49
CA THR A 65 -2.56 4.96 -27.26
C THR A 65 -2.54 5.52 -28.68
N GLY A 66 -3.64 6.13 -29.13
CA GLY A 66 -3.69 6.80 -30.41
C GLY A 66 -4.96 7.62 -30.61
N GLN A 67 -4.85 8.69 -31.37
CA GLN A 67 -5.97 9.50 -31.84
C GLN A 67 -5.87 9.64 -33.36
N SER A 68 -6.93 9.29 -34.08
CA SER A 68 -6.98 9.40 -35.53
C SER A 68 -8.20 10.20 -35.98
N THR A 69 -7.97 11.28 -36.73
CA THR A 69 -9.04 12.01 -37.42
C THR A 69 -9.17 11.46 -38.83
N GLY A 70 -10.32 10.87 -39.17
CA GLY A 70 -10.59 10.40 -40.52
C GLY A 70 -10.59 11.55 -41.54
N ALA A 71 -10.03 11.34 -42.73
CA ALA A 71 -10.01 12.32 -43.81
C ALA A 71 -11.45 12.62 -44.28
N GLY A 72 -12.04 13.70 -43.77
CA GLY A 72 -13.42 14.14 -44.07
C GLY A 72 -14.31 14.39 -42.84
N SER A 73 -13.84 14.09 -41.63
CA SER A 73 -14.54 14.42 -40.37
C SER A 73 -14.04 15.76 -39.80
N PRO A 74 -14.88 16.64 -39.24
CA PRO A 74 -14.40 17.82 -38.53
C PRO A 74 -13.46 17.38 -37.41
N THR A 75 -12.39 18.17 -37.19
CA THR A 75 -11.30 17.94 -36.22
C THR A 75 -11.75 17.91 -34.75
N SER A 76 -13.05 17.83 -34.48
CA SER A 76 -13.68 17.97 -33.16
C SER A 76 -13.97 16.64 -32.46
N ASP A 77 -13.81 15.49 -33.14
CA ASP A 77 -14.06 14.16 -32.53
C ASP A 77 -13.12 13.09 -33.12
N PRO A 78 -11.84 13.04 -32.71
CA PRO A 78 -10.90 12.03 -33.17
C PRO A 78 -11.26 10.65 -32.61
N PHE A 79 -11.10 9.59 -33.42
CA PHE A 79 -11.18 8.22 -32.93
C PHE A 79 -10.00 7.96 -31.99
N THR A 80 -10.29 7.73 -30.70
CA THR A 80 -9.27 7.38 -29.70
C THR A 80 -9.19 5.87 -29.53
N THR A 81 -8.00 5.29 -29.68
CA THR A 81 -7.73 3.90 -29.29
C THR A 81 -7.33 3.86 -27.82
N ILE A 82 -7.96 2.97 -27.06
CA ILE A 82 -7.76 2.84 -25.61
C ILE A 82 -7.18 1.47 -25.32
N GLU A 83 -6.04 1.43 -24.63
CA GLU A 83 -5.44 0.23 -24.07
C GLU A 83 -5.69 0.17 -22.57
N ARG A 84 -5.90 -1.02 -22.01
CA ARG A 84 -6.15 -1.22 -20.58
C ARG A 84 -4.91 -1.81 -19.94
N GLN A 85 -4.41 -1.18 -18.87
CA GLN A 85 -3.26 -1.66 -18.11
C GLN A 85 -3.62 -1.81 -16.63
N ASP A 86 -3.18 -2.91 -16.03
CA ASP A 86 -3.32 -3.13 -14.59
C ASP A 86 -2.24 -2.35 -13.84
N ILE A 87 -2.68 -1.60 -12.83
CA ILE A 87 -1.84 -0.75 -11.99
C ILE A 87 -2.09 -1.12 -10.55
N GLY A 88 -1.03 -1.43 -9.83
CA GLY A 88 -1.11 -1.70 -8.41
C GLY A 88 0.12 -2.41 -7.88
N ILE A 89 -0.11 -3.29 -6.91
CA ILE A 89 0.93 -4.09 -6.28
C ILE A 89 0.91 -5.47 -6.92
N THR A 90 1.99 -5.81 -7.60
CA THR A 90 2.23 -7.14 -8.18
C THR A 90 3.39 -7.80 -7.46
N LEU A 91 3.17 -9.01 -6.98
CA LEU A 91 4.22 -9.86 -6.41
C LEU A 91 4.21 -11.19 -7.17
N LYS A 92 5.32 -11.47 -7.85
CA LYS A 92 5.61 -12.80 -8.42
C LYS A 92 6.75 -13.42 -7.64
N VAL A 93 6.59 -14.69 -7.30
CA VAL A 93 7.59 -15.43 -6.54
C VAL A 93 7.68 -16.88 -7.01
N THR A 94 8.91 -17.37 -7.13
CA THR A 94 9.20 -18.78 -7.36
C THR A 94 10.11 -19.27 -6.23
N PRO A 95 9.58 -20.01 -5.25
CA PRO A 95 10.39 -20.53 -4.16
C PRO A 95 11.07 -21.84 -4.56
N GLN A 96 12.24 -22.07 -3.99
CA GLN A 96 12.97 -23.33 -4.03
C GLN A 96 13.49 -23.66 -2.64
N ILE A 97 13.00 -24.75 -2.05
CA ILE A 97 13.43 -25.23 -0.74
C ILE A 97 14.74 -26.02 -0.90
N ASN A 98 15.78 -25.62 -0.17
CA ASN A 98 17.08 -26.28 -0.13
C ASN A 98 17.23 -27.09 1.16
N GLN A 99 18.34 -27.83 1.27
CA GLN A 99 18.69 -28.54 2.50
C GLN A 99 18.98 -27.56 3.65
N GLY A 100 18.54 -27.91 4.86
CA GLY A 100 18.77 -27.11 6.07
C GLY A 100 17.84 -25.89 6.20
N ASP A 101 16.58 -26.03 5.79
CA ASP A 101 15.50 -25.03 5.89
C ASP A 101 15.84 -23.67 5.25
N ALA A 102 16.76 -23.70 4.28
CA ALA A 102 17.12 -22.54 3.49
C ALA A 102 16.25 -22.49 2.23
N ILE A 103 15.79 -21.31 1.86
CA ILE A 103 14.87 -21.08 0.75
C ILE A 103 15.55 -20.13 -0.22
N THR A 104 15.73 -20.56 -1.45
CA THR A 104 16.05 -19.65 -2.55
C THR A 104 14.73 -19.09 -3.07
N LEU A 105 14.60 -17.78 -3.12
CA LEU A 105 13.44 -17.12 -3.70
C LEU A 105 13.87 -16.30 -4.90
N ASP A 106 13.24 -16.55 -6.04
CA ASP A 106 13.19 -15.58 -7.13
C ASP A 106 11.97 -14.69 -6.94
N ILE A 107 12.17 -13.38 -6.80
CA ILE A 107 11.12 -12.42 -6.44
C ILE A 107 11.12 -11.27 -7.43
N LEU A 108 9.95 -11.02 -8.02
CA LEU A 108 9.63 -9.78 -8.72
C LEU A 108 8.48 -9.08 -7.98
N GLN A 109 8.82 -7.98 -7.31
CA GLN A 109 7.82 -7.12 -6.68
C GLN A 109 7.75 -5.80 -7.43
N THR A 110 6.55 -5.39 -7.81
CA THR A 110 6.28 -4.13 -8.48
C THR A 110 5.15 -3.40 -7.75
N VAL A 111 5.33 -2.10 -7.53
CA VAL A 111 4.33 -1.20 -6.98
C VAL A 111 4.16 -0.05 -7.97
N GLU A 112 2.99 0.01 -8.58
CA GLU A 112 2.58 1.04 -9.51
C GLU A 112 1.47 1.89 -8.90
N THR A 113 1.60 3.20 -9.00
CA THR A 113 0.60 4.16 -8.54
C THR A 113 0.32 5.20 -9.62
N LEU A 114 -0.91 5.69 -9.69
CA LEU A 114 -1.24 6.83 -10.54
C LEU A 114 -0.57 8.08 -9.98
N SER A 115 0.06 8.86 -10.85
CA SER A 115 0.69 10.13 -10.52
C SER A 115 -0.29 11.26 -10.82
N ASP A 116 -0.43 12.22 -9.89
CA ASP A 116 -1.24 13.44 -10.08
C ASP A 116 -0.57 14.47 -11.02
N SER A 117 0.52 14.07 -11.68
CA SER A 117 1.30 14.93 -12.56
C SER A 117 0.56 15.23 -13.87
N GLN A 118 0.16 16.49 -14.08
CA GLN A 118 -0.51 16.98 -15.29
C GLN A 118 0.46 17.31 -16.45
N ILE A 119 1.66 16.71 -16.46
CA ILE A 119 2.71 17.04 -17.46
C ILE A 119 2.39 16.40 -18.83
N ALA A 120 1.49 15.40 -18.88
CA ALA A 120 1.01 14.79 -20.12
C ALA A 120 -0.50 15.01 -20.30
N GLU A 121 -0.97 15.00 -21.56
CA GLU A 121 -2.42 14.92 -21.87
C GLU A 121 -3.03 13.57 -21.42
N ASP A 122 -2.19 12.60 -21.03
CA ASP A 122 -2.56 11.26 -20.58
C ASP A 122 -2.05 10.98 -19.15
N VAL A 123 -2.57 9.90 -18.54
CA VAL A 123 -2.29 9.47 -17.18
C VAL A 123 -0.81 9.11 -17.01
N VAL A 124 -0.14 9.68 -16.00
CA VAL A 124 1.24 9.32 -15.63
C VAL A 124 1.22 8.27 -14.51
N THR A 125 2.14 7.31 -14.55
CA THR A 125 2.28 6.27 -13.51
C THR A 125 3.66 6.30 -12.87
N ASP A 126 3.70 6.21 -11.55
CA ASP A 126 4.92 5.99 -10.78
C ASP A 126 5.14 4.49 -10.61
N LYS A 127 6.29 3.97 -11.03
CA LYS A 127 6.64 2.56 -10.92
C LYS A 127 7.85 2.36 -10.01
N ARG A 128 7.70 1.48 -9.02
CA ARG A 128 8.77 1.02 -8.12
C ARG A 128 8.86 -0.49 -8.29
N SER A 129 10.02 -1.02 -8.67
CA SER A 129 10.18 -2.45 -8.95
C SER A 129 11.49 -2.98 -8.38
N VAL A 130 11.45 -4.19 -7.83
CA VAL A 130 12.60 -4.95 -7.34
C VAL A 130 12.52 -6.34 -7.92
N HIS A 131 13.58 -6.75 -8.61
CA HIS A 131 13.76 -8.10 -9.13
C HIS A 131 15.08 -8.65 -8.60
N THR A 132 15.02 -9.70 -7.79
CA THR A 132 16.21 -10.28 -7.17
C THR A 132 16.00 -11.73 -6.79
N THR A 133 17.09 -12.49 -6.76
CA THR A 133 17.12 -13.84 -6.22
C THR A 133 17.89 -13.82 -4.91
N VAL A 134 17.24 -14.27 -3.83
CA VAL A 134 17.82 -14.24 -2.48
C VAL A 134 17.77 -15.61 -1.82
N LEU A 135 18.74 -15.86 -0.93
CA LEU A 135 18.77 -17.03 -0.06
C LEU A 135 18.55 -16.57 1.38
N LEU A 136 17.55 -17.14 2.04
CA LEU A 136 17.17 -16.84 3.42
C LEU A 136 16.72 -18.14 4.10
N LYS A 137 16.69 -18.16 5.44
CA LYS A 137 16.16 -19.30 6.19
C LYS A 137 14.66 -19.20 6.38
N ASP A 138 14.04 -20.32 6.73
CA ASP A 138 12.66 -20.34 7.19
C ASP A 138 12.43 -19.34 8.34
N ASN A 139 11.32 -18.62 8.28
CA ASN A 139 10.87 -17.61 9.24
C ASN A 139 11.79 -16.40 9.47
N ASP A 140 12.90 -16.28 8.72
CA ASP A 140 13.75 -15.08 8.73
C ASP A 140 13.14 -13.95 7.89
N ILE A 141 13.47 -12.71 8.24
CA ILE A 141 13.16 -11.52 7.44
C ILE A 141 14.44 -11.02 6.79
N LEU A 142 14.41 -10.85 5.47
CA LEU A 142 15.52 -10.28 4.70
C LEU A 142 15.09 -8.97 4.04
N VAL A 143 16.00 -8.00 4.04
CA VAL A 143 15.84 -6.75 3.28
C VAL A 143 16.28 -7.03 1.84
N LEU A 144 15.35 -6.94 0.88
CA LEU A 144 15.65 -7.10 -0.55
C LEU A 144 16.34 -5.85 -1.12
N GLY A 145 15.97 -4.69 -0.59
CA GLY A 145 16.55 -3.42 -1.01
C GLY A 145 15.82 -2.22 -0.42
N GLY A 146 16.25 -1.04 -0.85
CA GLY A 146 15.64 0.22 -0.46
C GLY A 146 16.19 1.40 -1.26
N LEU A 147 15.47 2.51 -1.23
CA LEU A 147 15.86 3.78 -1.82
C LEU A 147 15.68 4.87 -0.77
N MET A 148 16.73 5.63 -0.51
CA MET A 148 16.66 6.88 0.25
C MET A 148 17.05 8.02 -0.69
N GLN A 149 16.13 8.95 -0.90
CA GLN A 149 16.32 10.11 -1.75
C GLN A 149 16.02 11.37 -0.94
N ASP A 150 16.96 12.31 -0.96
CA ASP A 150 16.80 13.66 -0.41
C ASP A 150 17.04 14.65 -1.55
N GLN A 151 16.01 15.45 -1.85
CA GLN A 151 16.04 16.44 -2.92
C GLN A 151 15.71 17.81 -2.34
N ARG A 152 16.65 18.75 -2.51
CA ARG A 152 16.48 20.15 -2.10
C ARG A 152 16.50 21.05 -3.34
N THR A 153 15.40 21.72 -3.60
CA THR A 153 15.26 22.69 -4.69
C THR A 153 15.08 24.08 -4.09
N GLU A 154 16.07 24.96 -4.29
CA GLU A 154 16.00 26.37 -3.90
C GLU A 154 15.89 27.25 -5.15
N SER A 155 14.88 28.13 -5.17
CA SER A 155 14.67 29.12 -6.23
C SER A 155 14.62 30.50 -5.61
N VAL A 156 15.55 31.37 -6.03
CA VAL A 156 15.67 32.75 -5.53
C VAL A 156 15.49 33.72 -6.68
N GLN A 157 14.42 34.53 -6.60
CA GLN A 157 14.18 35.65 -7.52
C GLN A 157 14.43 36.94 -6.76
N LYS A 158 15.36 37.78 -7.23
CA LYS A 158 15.75 39.01 -6.52
C LYS A 158 15.99 40.17 -7.47
N VAL A 159 15.77 41.39 -6.98
CA VAL A 159 16.22 42.60 -7.66
C VAL A 159 17.74 42.72 -7.52
N PRO A 160 18.51 42.88 -8.61
CA PRO A 160 19.96 43.07 -8.53
C PRO A 160 20.33 44.26 -7.63
N LEU A 161 21.44 44.17 -6.90
CA LEU A 161 21.92 45.12 -5.90
C LEU A 161 21.06 45.20 -4.62
N LEU A 162 19.76 45.47 -4.73
CA LEU A 162 18.87 45.67 -3.57
C LEU A 162 18.57 44.37 -2.81
N GLY A 163 18.51 43.24 -3.51
CA GLY A 163 18.27 41.92 -2.91
C GLY A 163 19.48 41.34 -2.14
N ASP A 164 20.67 41.93 -2.33
CA ASP A 164 21.93 41.47 -1.72
C ASP A 164 22.29 42.24 -0.44
N ILE A 165 21.56 43.29 -0.10
CA ILE A 165 21.78 44.08 1.12
C ILE A 165 21.48 43.18 2.33
N PRO A 166 22.43 43.00 3.29
CA PRO A 166 22.15 42.26 4.51
C PRO A 166 21.01 42.94 5.31
N LEU A 167 20.20 42.15 6.01
CA LEU A 167 18.99 42.58 6.74
C LEU A 167 17.82 43.02 5.83
N LEU A 168 18.05 43.94 4.88
CA LEU A 168 17.01 44.57 4.07
C LEU A 168 16.70 43.86 2.75
N GLY A 169 17.63 43.06 2.23
CA GLY A 169 17.50 42.38 0.95
C GLY A 169 16.37 41.34 0.90
N ALA A 170 15.92 40.86 2.07
CA ALA A 170 14.75 39.99 2.19
C ALA A 170 13.46 40.64 1.66
N LEU A 171 13.35 41.97 1.68
CA LEU A 171 12.19 42.70 1.15
C LEU A 171 12.18 42.79 -0.39
N PHE A 172 13.33 42.53 -1.03
CA PHE A 172 13.54 42.66 -2.47
C PHE A 172 13.85 41.32 -3.14
N ARG A 173 13.65 40.21 -2.43
CA ARG A 173 13.80 38.85 -2.95
C ARG A 173 12.62 37.97 -2.56
N SER A 174 12.32 37.03 -3.42
CA SER A 174 11.41 35.92 -3.18
C SER A 174 12.23 34.64 -3.20
N THR A 175 12.20 33.90 -2.10
CA THR A 175 12.87 32.60 -1.98
C THR A 175 11.79 31.52 -1.84
N SER A 176 11.88 30.50 -2.68
CA SER A 176 11.09 29.28 -2.57
C SER A 176 12.04 28.12 -2.35
N GLU A 177 11.85 27.39 -1.26
CA GLU A 177 12.60 26.19 -0.94
C GLU A 177 11.65 25.00 -0.86
N VAL A 178 11.99 23.92 -1.56
CA VAL A 178 11.26 22.65 -1.51
C VAL A 178 12.25 21.57 -1.10
N VAL A 179 11.97 20.89 0.01
CA VAL A 179 12.74 19.74 0.50
C VAL A 179 11.85 18.51 0.40
N GLU A 180 12.27 17.52 -0.38
CA GLU A 180 11.55 16.27 -0.60
C GLU A 180 12.41 15.09 -0.13
N LYS A 181 11.88 14.32 0.82
CA LYS A 181 12.54 13.11 1.35
C LYS A 181 11.69 11.90 1.06
N LYS A 182 12.28 10.92 0.37
CA LYS A 182 11.63 9.66 -0.02
C LYS A 182 12.44 8.48 0.52
N ASN A 183 11.81 7.67 1.36
CA ASN A 183 12.37 6.44 1.90
C ASN A 183 11.53 5.25 1.46
N LEU A 184 12.17 4.26 0.84
CA LEU A 184 11.58 3.00 0.44
C LEU A 184 12.43 1.87 1.02
N MET A 185 11.80 0.88 1.64
CA MET A 185 12.43 -0.36 2.05
C MET A 185 11.53 -1.51 1.63
N VAL A 186 12.15 -2.58 1.14
CA VAL A 186 11.45 -3.78 0.69
C VAL A 186 11.97 -4.96 1.51
N PHE A 187 11.05 -5.62 2.20
CA PHE A 187 11.33 -6.76 3.06
C PHE A 187 10.62 -8.00 2.52
N VAL A 188 11.24 -9.15 2.67
CA VAL A 188 10.61 -10.45 2.46
C VAL A 188 10.70 -11.26 3.73
N ARG A 189 9.64 -12.02 4.01
CA ARG A 189 9.61 -13.07 5.01
C ARG A 189 9.03 -14.32 4.37
N THR A 190 9.65 -15.45 4.62
CA THR A 190 9.15 -16.76 4.20
C THR A 190 8.74 -17.63 5.37
N ARG A 191 7.82 -18.56 5.09
CA ARG A 191 7.46 -19.63 6.00
C ARG A 191 7.26 -20.91 5.20
N ILE A 192 7.98 -21.98 5.54
CA ILE A 192 7.77 -23.32 5.00
C ILE A 192 6.57 -23.93 5.72
N LEU A 193 5.63 -24.47 4.94
CA LEU A 193 4.49 -25.22 5.44
C LEU A 193 4.75 -26.69 5.10
N THR A 194 5.20 -27.46 6.07
CA THR A 194 5.60 -28.86 5.89
C THR A 194 4.39 -29.80 5.90
N ASP A 195 3.51 -29.62 6.89
CA ASP A 195 2.35 -30.48 7.09
C ASP A 195 1.03 -29.72 6.91
N PHE A 196 -0.07 -30.47 6.74
CA PHE A 196 -1.42 -29.90 6.70
C PHE A 196 -1.77 -29.17 8.00
N ASP A 197 -1.25 -29.63 9.13
CA ASP A 197 -1.43 -28.98 10.43
C ASP A 197 -0.78 -27.59 10.46
N ASP A 198 0.39 -27.41 9.83
CA ASP A 198 1.08 -26.11 9.75
C ASP A 198 0.28 -25.13 8.89
N ALA A 199 -0.20 -25.60 7.73
CA ALA A 199 -1.03 -24.81 6.83
C ALA A 199 -2.36 -24.40 7.48
N GLU A 200 -2.96 -25.30 8.26
CA GLU A 200 -4.18 -25.02 9.00
C GLU A 200 -3.94 -23.98 10.10
N GLN A 201 -2.85 -24.10 10.87
CA GLN A 201 -2.49 -23.12 11.90
C GLN A 201 -2.26 -21.73 11.30
N GLU A 202 -1.47 -21.62 10.22
CA GLU A 202 -1.24 -20.34 9.52
C GLU A 202 -2.56 -19.73 9.02
N THR A 203 -3.46 -20.56 8.50
CA THR A 203 -4.78 -20.13 8.04
C THR A 203 -5.64 -19.62 9.20
N ARG A 204 -5.69 -20.36 10.32
CA ARG A 204 -6.43 -19.97 11.53
C ARG A 204 -5.90 -18.65 12.10
N ASP A 205 -4.60 -18.49 12.19
CA ASP A 205 -3.96 -17.27 12.72
C ASP A 205 -4.32 -16.05 11.88
N ARG A 206 -4.25 -16.16 10.55
CA ARG A 206 -4.64 -15.08 9.63
C ARG A 206 -6.13 -14.77 9.71
N TYR A 207 -6.97 -15.81 9.76
CA TYR A 207 -8.41 -15.65 9.84
C TYR A 207 -8.84 -14.94 11.13
N ASN A 208 -8.29 -15.38 12.26
CA ASN A 208 -8.57 -14.78 13.56
C ASN A 208 -8.12 -13.32 13.61
N ARG A 209 -6.93 -13.00 13.07
CA ARG A 209 -6.45 -11.61 12.98
C ARG A 209 -7.40 -10.70 12.22
N VAL A 210 -7.94 -11.14 11.08
CA VAL A 210 -8.92 -10.36 10.31
C VAL A 210 -10.21 -10.19 11.11
N ARG A 211 -10.69 -11.27 11.73
CA ARG A 211 -11.91 -11.24 12.55
C ARG A 211 -11.78 -10.31 13.76
N ASP A 212 -10.66 -10.33 14.47
CA ASP A 212 -10.38 -9.47 15.62
C ASP A 212 -10.34 -8.00 15.19
N THR A 213 -9.73 -7.71 14.04
CA THR A 213 -9.74 -6.37 13.45
C THR A 213 -11.16 -5.89 13.14
N GLN A 214 -12.01 -6.75 12.57
CA GLN A 214 -13.42 -6.42 12.31
C GLN A 214 -14.23 -6.20 13.61
N GLN A 215 -13.92 -6.95 14.67
CA GLN A 215 -14.57 -6.78 15.98
C GLN A 215 -14.17 -5.46 16.64
N GLN A 216 -12.88 -5.11 16.60
CA GLN A 216 -12.39 -3.82 17.11
C GLN A 216 -13.03 -2.64 16.37
N VAL A 217 -13.16 -2.74 15.05
CA VAL A 217 -13.86 -1.70 14.27
C VAL A 217 -15.29 -1.56 14.77
N ARG A 218 -16.00 -2.64 15.12
CA ARG A 218 -17.40 -2.61 15.57
C ARG A 218 -17.62 -2.09 17.00
N ASP A 219 -16.56 -1.88 17.79
CA ASP A 219 -16.67 -1.45 19.19
C ASP A 219 -17.45 -0.10 19.30
N PRO A 220 -18.54 -0.03 20.09
CA PRO A 220 -19.49 1.09 20.13
C PRO A 220 -18.95 2.48 20.49
N ASP A 221 -17.69 2.63 20.89
CA ASP A 221 -17.06 3.93 21.16
C ASP A 221 -16.80 4.75 19.89
N HIS A 222 -16.91 4.14 18.70
CA HIS A 222 -16.87 4.84 17.42
C HIS A 222 -18.24 4.72 16.71
N ASP A 223 -18.89 5.86 16.53
CA ASP A 223 -20.01 6.15 15.61
C ASP A 223 -21.22 5.18 15.52
N ARG A 224 -22.06 5.17 16.55
CA ARG A 224 -23.25 4.30 16.79
C ARG A 224 -24.23 4.01 15.62
N LYS A 225 -24.20 4.72 14.50
CA LYS A 225 -25.17 4.57 13.39
C LYS A 225 -24.69 3.77 12.19
N GLN A 226 -23.38 3.62 11.97
CA GLN A 226 -22.85 2.99 10.75
C GLN A 226 -22.24 1.59 10.98
N LEU A 227 -21.99 1.19 12.23
CA LEU A 227 -21.18 -0.01 12.52
C LEU A 227 -21.93 -1.31 12.79
N LYS A 228 -23.26 -1.28 12.97
CA LYS A 228 -24.03 -2.52 13.18
C LYS A 228 -24.14 -3.40 11.92
N SER A 229 -23.73 -2.90 10.75
CA SER A 229 -23.88 -3.55 9.46
C SER A 229 -22.57 -4.03 8.81
N SER A 230 -21.41 -3.80 9.44
CA SER A 230 -20.15 -4.33 8.91
C SER A 230 -20.16 -5.85 8.96
N PRO A 231 -19.84 -6.55 7.85
CA PRO A 231 -19.82 -8.01 7.84
C PRO A 231 -18.73 -8.51 8.79
N LEU A 232 -19.08 -9.51 9.60
CA LEU A 232 -18.15 -10.20 10.48
C LEU A 232 -17.92 -11.61 9.96
N LEU A 233 -16.64 -12.01 9.91
CA LEU A 233 -16.29 -13.39 9.68
C LEU A 233 -16.89 -14.28 10.79
N PRO A 234 -17.50 -15.43 10.42
CA PRO A 234 -17.94 -16.40 11.41
C PRO A 234 -16.75 -16.89 12.25
N PRO A 235 -16.95 -17.43 13.46
CA PRO A 235 -15.87 -18.16 14.12
C PRO A 235 -15.47 -19.38 13.26
N LEU A 236 -14.16 -19.67 13.17
CA LEU A 236 -13.75 -20.97 12.63
C LEU A 236 -14.25 -22.06 13.57
N GLU A 237 -15.01 -23.00 13.03
CA GLU A 237 -15.35 -24.22 13.75
C GLU A 237 -14.03 -24.96 13.98
N GLU A 238 -13.72 -25.29 15.24
CA GLU A 238 -12.62 -26.21 15.50
C GLU A 238 -12.94 -27.49 14.72
N PRO A 239 -12.02 -28.01 13.89
CA PRO A 239 -12.24 -29.31 13.29
C PRO A 239 -12.52 -30.25 14.45
N ALA A 240 -13.63 -30.99 14.36
CA ALA A 240 -14.03 -31.96 15.35
C ALA A 240 -12.92 -33.00 15.46
N GLY A 241 -11.94 -32.73 16.31
CA GLY A 241 -10.82 -33.59 16.55
C GLY A 241 -11.37 -34.89 17.09
N PHE A 242 -11.10 -35.96 16.35
CA PHE A 242 -11.17 -37.34 16.80
C PHE A 242 -10.86 -37.37 18.29
N ALA A 243 -11.91 -37.54 19.11
CA ALA A 243 -11.75 -37.72 20.54
C ALA A 243 -10.71 -38.83 20.69
N ARG A 244 -9.52 -38.47 21.20
CA ARG A 244 -8.51 -39.45 21.61
C ARG A 244 -9.29 -40.44 22.46
N SER A 245 -9.49 -41.65 21.94
CA SER A 245 -10.17 -42.69 22.67
C SER A 245 -9.22 -43.11 23.78
N THR A 246 -9.19 -42.35 24.86
CA THR A 246 -8.76 -42.87 26.14
C THR A 246 -9.85 -43.85 26.57
N ARG A 247 -9.83 -45.04 25.97
CA ARG A 247 -10.31 -46.25 26.64
C ARG A 247 -9.37 -46.42 27.83
N ALA A 248 -9.71 -45.78 28.94
CA ALA A 248 -9.35 -46.31 30.23
C ALA A 248 -10.02 -47.69 30.30
N ALA A 249 -9.27 -48.72 29.95
CA ALA A 249 -9.65 -50.09 30.18
C ALA A 249 -9.68 -50.28 31.70
N THR A 250 -10.82 -50.01 32.33
CA THR A 250 -11.09 -50.47 33.68
C THR A 250 -11.22 -51.98 33.60
N LEU A 251 -10.12 -52.67 33.86
CA LEU A 251 -10.07 -54.13 33.97
C LEU A 251 -10.86 -54.52 35.23
N SER A 252 -12.17 -54.70 35.08
CA SER A 252 -13.05 -55.30 36.08
C SER A 252 -12.78 -56.80 36.11
N VAL A 253 -12.01 -57.26 37.09
CA VAL A 253 -11.84 -58.68 37.44
C VAL A 253 -13.16 -59.19 38.03
N PRO A 254 -13.84 -60.21 37.47
CA PRO A 254 -14.94 -60.85 38.16
C PRO A 254 -14.39 -61.93 39.10
N ALA A 255 -14.65 -61.77 40.39
CA ALA A 255 -14.62 -62.86 41.35
C ALA A 255 -15.77 -63.82 41.03
N GLY A 256 -15.47 -65.11 40.96
CA GLY A 256 -16.42 -66.13 40.56
C GLY A 256 -17.58 -66.32 41.55
N SER A 257 -18.72 -66.78 41.04
CA SER A 257 -19.60 -67.75 41.72
C SER A 257 -20.68 -68.28 40.76
N VAL A 258 -20.59 -69.60 40.48
CA VAL A 258 -21.64 -70.64 40.45
C VAL A 258 -23.11 -70.24 40.12
N VAL A 259 -23.75 -70.98 39.19
CA VAL A 259 -24.96 -71.83 39.40
C VAL A 259 -25.80 -72.02 38.11
N ARG A 260 -25.89 -73.30 37.71
CA ARG A 260 -26.95 -74.12 37.05
C ARG A 260 -27.88 -73.58 35.94
N LEU A 261 -27.80 -74.30 34.81
CA LEU A 261 -28.86 -75.12 34.15
C LEU A 261 -30.33 -74.67 34.24
N ARG A 262 -30.90 -74.31 33.08
CA ARG A 262 -31.81 -75.14 32.28
C ARG A 262 -31.84 -74.67 30.83
#